data_AF-A0A8H5B876-F1
#
_entry.id   AF-A0A8H5B876-F1
#
_cell.length_a   1.000
_cell.length_b   1.000
_cell.length_c   1.000
_cell.angle_alpha   90.00
_cell.angle_beta   90.00
_cell.angle_gamma   90.00
#
_symmetry.space_group_name_H-M   'P 1'
#
loop_
_entity.id
_entity.type
_entity.pdbx_description
1 polymer ?
#
loop_
_entity_poly.entity_id
_entity_poly.type
_entity_poly.pdbx_seq_one_letter_code
_entity_poly.pdbx_strand_id
1 'polypeptide(L)'
;MAYCTPSVLAQPHSLSAKVAMSDNDHYFAFAQIKGDVCLVQASSMPVSALSAVDVKIFRHEFISIFRFAENCSLHPADIRILEPIDDRLTRYEEDSETVFLARNVMERMRKLTDPRRNMLKTQSRRTSVAKQRQRQCDDDQDDGDEPAQVPVDASPFAPDYVTKPTSYRLQL
;
A
#
# COMPACT_ATOMS: atom_id res chain seq x y z
N MET A 1 31.41 -26.73 -71.00
CA MET A 1 32.21 -26.37 -69.81
C MET A 1 31.29 -25.69 -68.83
N ALA A 2 31.02 -26.34 -67.70
CA ALA A 2 30.18 -25.82 -66.64
C ALA A 2 31.05 -25.04 -65.64
N TYR A 3 30.57 -23.89 -65.19
CA TYR A 3 30.86 -23.40 -63.83
C TYR A 3 29.68 -22.57 -63.32
N CYS A 4 29.08 -23.11 -62.26
CA CYS A 4 28.14 -22.46 -61.38
C CYS A 4 28.74 -21.17 -60.81
N THR A 5 28.01 -20.07 -60.90
CA THR A 5 28.22 -18.88 -60.07
C THR A 5 27.53 -19.06 -58.72
N PRO A 6 28.17 -18.67 -57.59
CA PRO A 6 27.65 -18.93 -56.26
C PRO A 6 26.52 -17.97 -55.86
N SER A 7 25.52 -18.53 -55.19
CA SER A 7 24.56 -17.82 -54.34
C SER A 7 25.28 -17.01 -53.26
N VAL A 8 25.02 -15.71 -53.18
CA VAL A 8 25.26 -14.93 -51.96
C VAL A 8 23.90 -14.47 -51.44
N LEU A 9 23.43 -15.23 -50.46
CA LEU A 9 22.33 -14.90 -49.58
C LEU A 9 22.81 -13.76 -48.66
N ALA A 10 22.50 -12.51 -49.00
CA ALA A 10 22.71 -11.37 -48.10
C ALA A 10 21.43 -11.10 -47.29
N GLN A 11 21.64 -11.13 -45.98
CA GLN A 11 20.67 -11.09 -44.87
C GLN A 11 19.77 -9.84 -44.88
N PRO A 12 18.50 -9.95 -44.45
CA PRO A 12 17.93 -8.93 -43.59
C PRO A 12 18.47 -9.19 -42.18
N HIS A 13 19.45 -8.40 -41.77
CA HIS A 13 19.80 -8.20 -40.36
C HIS A 13 18.53 -7.68 -39.69
N SER A 14 17.77 -8.59 -39.09
CA SER A 14 16.80 -8.24 -38.08
C SER A 14 17.59 -7.48 -37.02
N LEU A 15 17.40 -6.17 -37.02
CA LEU A 15 17.70 -5.29 -35.90
C LEU A 15 16.81 -5.77 -34.76
N SER A 16 17.17 -6.90 -34.15
CA SER A 16 16.71 -7.26 -32.82
C SER A 16 17.33 -6.19 -31.94
N ALA A 17 16.55 -5.12 -31.76
CA ALA A 17 16.85 -4.06 -30.86
C ALA A 17 17.30 -4.72 -29.55
N LYS A 18 18.61 -4.68 -29.29
CA LYS A 18 19.08 -4.45 -27.94
C LYS A 18 18.44 -3.11 -27.57
N VAL A 19 17.20 -3.19 -27.10
CA VAL A 19 16.63 -2.17 -26.23
C VAL A 19 17.64 -2.17 -25.09
N ALA A 20 18.59 -1.24 -25.18
CA ALA A 20 19.27 -0.74 -24.00
C ALA A 20 18.11 -0.21 -23.16
N MET A 21 17.55 -1.08 -22.31
CA MET A 21 16.63 -0.69 -21.27
C MET A 21 17.40 0.36 -20.52
N SER A 22 17.02 1.60 -20.75
CA SER A 22 17.53 2.69 -19.94
C SER A 22 17.15 2.28 -18.52
N ASP A 23 18.10 2.35 -17.60
CA ASP A 23 17.95 2.00 -16.18
C ASP A 23 16.83 2.80 -15.45
N ASN A 24 16.01 3.54 -16.20
CA ASN A 24 15.07 4.55 -15.74
C ASN A 24 13.59 4.17 -15.87
N ASP A 25 13.26 2.98 -16.34
CA ASP A 25 11.85 2.53 -16.35
C ASP A 25 11.53 1.74 -15.07
N HIS A 26 12.03 2.17 -13.92
CA HIS A 26 11.68 1.60 -12.62
C HIS A 26 11.18 2.69 -11.69
N TYR A 27 10.09 2.41 -10.98
CA TYR A 27 9.53 3.33 -10.00
C TYR A 27 9.25 2.62 -8.68
N PHE A 28 9.33 3.37 -7.59
CA PHE A 28 8.98 2.88 -6.27
C PHE A 28 7.50 3.06 -5.98
N ALA A 29 6.88 2.08 -5.35
CA ALA A 29 5.47 2.16 -4.94
C ALA A 29 5.19 1.35 -3.68
N PHE A 30 4.17 1.75 -2.93
CA PHE A 30 3.53 0.86 -1.98
C PHE A 30 2.60 -0.09 -2.71
N ALA A 31 2.74 -1.39 -2.45
CA ALA A 31 1.90 -2.42 -3.01
C ALA A 31 1.39 -3.36 -1.91
N GLN A 32 0.19 -3.89 -2.13
CA GLN A 32 -0.32 -5.00 -1.34
C GLN A 32 0.01 -6.30 -2.06
N ILE A 33 0.74 -7.19 -1.37
CA ILE A 33 1.12 -8.52 -1.86
C ILE A 33 0.69 -9.53 -0.79
N LYS A 34 -0.17 -10.48 -1.16
CA LYS A 34 -0.71 -11.50 -0.24
C LYS A 34 -1.34 -10.95 1.06
N GLY A 35 -1.79 -9.69 1.06
CA GLY A 35 -2.42 -9.03 2.20
C GLY A 35 -1.51 -8.03 2.93
N ASP A 36 -0.20 -8.16 2.78
CA ASP A 36 0.79 -7.29 3.42
C ASP A 36 1.15 -6.08 2.55
N VAL A 37 1.39 -4.93 3.18
CA VAL A 37 1.83 -3.71 2.51
C VAL A 37 3.35 -3.66 2.50
N CYS A 38 3.94 -3.71 1.30
CA CYS A 38 5.38 -3.67 1.09
C CYS A 38 5.77 -2.50 0.19
N LEU A 39 7.04 -2.11 0.26
CA LEU A 39 7.65 -1.23 -0.75
C LEU A 39 8.13 -2.10 -1.91
N VAL A 40 7.78 -1.73 -3.14
CA VAL A 40 8.21 -2.43 -4.34
C VAL A 40 8.90 -1.48 -5.30
N GLN A 41 9.86 -2.00 -6.06
CA GLN A 41 10.38 -1.38 -7.27
C GLN A 41 9.82 -2.18 -8.46
N ALA A 42 8.99 -1.53 -9.28
CA ALA A 42 8.34 -2.15 -10.43
C ALA A 42 8.83 -1.53 -11.73
N SER A 43 8.79 -2.28 -12.84
CA SER A 43 9.04 -1.71 -14.15
C SER A 43 7.85 -0.87 -14.63
N SER A 44 8.13 0.28 -15.22
CA SER A 44 7.15 1.18 -15.85
C SER A 44 6.67 0.66 -17.21
N MET A 45 7.37 -0.29 -17.82
CA MET A 45 6.94 -0.86 -19.09
C MET A 45 5.74 -1.80 -18.86
N PRO A 46 4.61 -1.59 -19.58
CA PRO A 46 3.50 -2.52 -19.53
C PRO A 46 3.90 -3.79 -20.27
N VAL A 47 4.52 -4.73 -19.56
CA VAL A 47 4.50 -6.14 -19.96
C VAL A 47 3.03 -6.54 -19.95
N SER A 48 2.49 -6.84 -21.13
CA SER A 48 1.11 -7.25 -21.44
C SER A 48 0.34 -7.86 -20.26
N ALA A 49 -0.97 -7.62 -20.16
CA ALA A 49 -1.84 -8.04 -19.03
C ALA A 49 -1.84 -9.55 -18.65
N LEU A 50 -1.09 -10.39 -19.37
CA LEU A 50 -0.89 -11.82 -19.15
C LEU A 50 0.53 -12.20 -18.73
N SER A 51 1.47 -11.26 -18.69
CA SER A 51 2.87 -11.50 -18.32
C SER A 51 3.06 -11.21 -16.84
N ALA A 52 3.83 -12.08 -16.18
CA ALA A 52 4.25 -11.85 -14.80
C ALA A 52 5.07 -10.55 -14.73
N VAL A 53 4.86 -9.77 -13.68
CA VAL A 53 5.57 -8.52 -13.42
C VAL A 53 6.72 -8.82 -12.49
N ASP A 54 7.94 -8.56 -12.95
CA ASP A 54 9.13 -8.66 -12.11
C ASP A 54 9.20 -7.45 -11.19
N VAL A 55 9.24 -7.72 -9.88
CA VAL A 55 9.32 -6.69 -8.85
C VAL A 55 10.36 -7.05 -7.80
N LYS A 56 11.10 -6.03 -7.35
CA LYS A 56 11.90 -6.13 -6.13
C LYS A 56 11.03 -5.75 -4.94
N ILE A 57 11.01 -6.59 -3.92
CA ILE A 57 10.29 -6.36 -2.68
C ILE A 57 11.27 -5.91 -1.61
N PHE A 58 10.93 -4.81 -0.94
CA PHE A 58 11.66 -4.29 0.20
C PHE A 58 10.81 -4.35 1.45
N ARG A 59 11.37 -4.91 2.53
CA ARG A 59 10.71 -5.03 3.83
C ARG A 59 11.09 -3.88 4.73
N HIS A 60 10.09 -3.38 5.45
CA HIS A 60 10.32 -2.36 6.48
C HIS A 60 11.09 -2.98 7.65
N GLU A 61 12.22 -2.39 8.00
CA GLU A 61 13.02 -2.82 9.15
C GLU A 61 12.90 -1.81 10.29
N PHE A 62 13.39 -0.58 10.10
CA PHE A 62 13.38 0.48 11.12
C PHE A 62 13.11 1.86 10.54
N ILE A 63 12.30 2.64 11.25
CA ILE A 63 12.03 4.07 10.97
C ILE A 63 11.62 4.28 9.51
N SER A 64 12.56 4.63 8.63
CA SER A 64 12.36 4.92 7.21
C SER A 64 13.18 3.99 6.28
N ILE A 65 13.84 2.99 6.86
CA ILE A 65 14.76 2.07 6.20
C ILE A 65 13.99 0.84 5.73
N PHE A 66 14.09 0.57 4.45
CA PHE A 66 13.60 -0.64 3.82
C PHE A 66 14.76 -1.40 3.22
N ARG A 67 14.90 -2.66 3.60
CA ARG A 67 15.92 -3.54 3.04
C ARG A 67 15.32 -4.44 1.98
N PHE A 68 16.07 -4.67 0.93
CA PHE A 68 15.72 -5.68 -0.05
C PHE A 68 15.48 -7.03 0.64
N ALA A 69 14.41 -7.68 0.25
CA ALA A 69 14.02 -8.98 0.78
C ALA A 69 14.11 -10.05 -0.31
N GLU A 70 13.46 -9.81 -1.44
CA GLU A 70 13.43 -10.75 -2.55
C GLU A 70 13.07 -10.07 -3.88
N ASN A 71 13.42 -10.73 -4.97
CA ASN A 71 12.95 -10.40 -6.31
C ASN A 71 11.99 -11.50 -6.77
N CYS A 72 10.79 -11.14 -7.19
CA CYS A 72 9.79 -12.12 -7.60
C CYS A 72 8.98 -11.65 -8.82
N SER A 73 8.56 -12.62 -9.62
CA SER A 73 7.65 -12.42 -10.74
C SER A 73 6.23 -12.71 -10.27
N LEU A 74 5.41 -11.66 -10.15
CA LEU A 74 4.05 -11.78 -9.64
C LEU A 74 3.03 -11.72 -10.77
N HIS A 75 1.97 -12.52 -10.67
CA HIS A 75 0.82 -12.35 -11.54
C HIS A 75 0.12 -11.02 -11.18
N PRO A 76 -0.42 -10.26 -12.15
CA PRO A 76 -1.12 -8.99 -11.87
C PRO A 76 -2.30 -9.08 -10.88
N ALA A 77 -2.83 -10.29 -10.64
CA ALA A 77 -3.86 -10.53 -9.64
C ALA A 77 -3.34 -10.56 -8.19
N ASP A 78 -2.06 -10.88 -7.99
CA ASP A 78 -1.43 -11.07 -6.67
C ASP A 78 -0.77 -9.80 -6.14
N ILE A 79 -0.55 -8.81 -7.02
CA ILE A 79 0.01 -7.50 -6.69
C ILE A 79 -1.04 -6.41 -6.91
N ARG A 80 -1.21 -5.53 -5.93
CA ARG A 80 -2.03 -4.33 -6.07
C ARG A 80 -1.22 -3.11 -5.70
N ILE A 81 -0.86 -2.30 -6.70
CA ILE A 81 -0.22 -1.01 -6.47
C ILE A 81 -1.21 -0.10 -5.74
N LEU A 82 -0.85 0.33 -4.54
CA LEU A 82 -1.67 1.21 -3.71
C LEU A 82 -1.33 2.67 -3.97
N GLU A 83 -0.04 2.99 -4.03
CA GLU A 83 0.45 4.35 -4.16
C GLU A 83 1.85 4.39 -4.77
N PRO A 84 2.04 5.01 -5.96
CA PRO A 84 3.38 5.30 -6.47
C PRO A 84 4.07 6.37 -5.63
N ILE A 85 5.38 6.26 -5.50
CA ILE A 85 6.22 7.17 -4.72
C ILE A 85 7.11 7.95 -5.69
N ASP A 86 7.13 9.26 -5.51
CA ASP A 86 8.03 10.15 -6.25
C ASP A 86 9.48 9.86 -5.87
N ASP A 87 10.35 9.74 -6.87
CA ASP A 87 11.78 9.48 -6.71
C ASP A 87 12.48 10.55 -5.85
N ARG A 88 11.95 11.77 -5.78
CA ARG A 88 12.48 12.83 -4.90
C ARG A 88 12.30 12.54 -3.41
N LEU A 89 11.36 11.65 -3.08
CA LEU A 89 11.03 11.25 -1.72
C LEU A 89 11.65 9.90 -1.36
N THR A 90 12.42 9.32 -2.26
CA THR A 90 13.15 8.07 -2.06
C THR A 90 14.65 8.31 -2.23
N ARG A 91 15.45 7.55 -1.51
CA ARG A 91 16.89 7.44 -1.77
C ARG A 91 17.21 5.96 -1.76
N TYR A 92 17.53 5.43 -2.94
CA TYR A 92 17.96 4.05 -3.10
C TYR A 92 19.49 4.00 -3.09
N GLU A 93 20.04 3.13 -2.25
CA GLU A 93 21.46 2.81 -2.21
C GLU A 93 21.62 1.38 -2.75
N GLU A 94 22.14 1.28 -3.97
CA GLU A 94 22.29 0.00 -4.67
C GLU A 94 23.29 -0.92 -3.97
N ASP A 95 24.43 -0.38 -3.52
CA ASP A 95 25.49 -1.13 -2.82
C ASP A 95 24.99 -1.90 -1.58
N SER A 96 23.99 -1.34 -0.90
CA SER A 96 23.42 -1.89 0.34
C SER A 96 22.00 -2.43 0.16
N GLU A 97 21.48 -2.38 -1.07
CA GLU A 97 20.09 -2.69 -1.44
C GLU A 97 19.05 -2.10 -0.46
N THR A 98 19.31 -0.87 -0.03
CA THR A 98 18.52 -0.20 0.99
C THR A 98 17.81 1.01 0.41
N VAL A 99 16.52 1.16 0.71
CA VAL A 99 15.71 2.31 0.33
C VAL A 99 15.35 3.11 1.56
N PHE A 100 15.66 4.39 1.53
CA PHE A 100 15.26 5.36 2.55
C PHE A 100 14.08 6.17 2.03
N LEU A 101 13.01 6.24 2.82
CA LEU A 101 11.82 7.01 2.49
C LEU A 101 11.71 8.29 3.32
N ALA A 102 11.25 9.37 2.71
CA ALA A 102 10.94 10.59 3.43
C ALA A 102 9.83 10.36 4.48
N ARG A 103 9.86 11.14 5.57
CA ARG A 103 8.95 10.99 6.71
C ARG A 103 7.47 11.03 6.32
N ASN A 104 7.10 11.94 5.43
CA ASN A 104 5.72 12.07 4.91
C ASN A 104 5.27 10.79 4.19
N VAL A 105 6.17 10.11 3.48
CA VAL A 105 5.89 8.83 2.81
C VAL A 105 5.64 7.72 3.84
N MET A 106 6.46 7.66 4.90
CA MET A 106 6.24 6.73 6.02
C MET A 106 4.89 6.94 6.72
N GLU A 107 4.47 8.19 6.89
CA GLU A 107 3.16 8.52 7.46
C GLU A 107 2.00 8.02 6.57
N ARG A 108 2.16 8.04 5.25
CA ARG A 108 1.19 7.46 4.31
C ARG A 108 1.16 5.94 4.39
N MET A 109 2.32 5.29 4.42
CA MET A 109 2.42 3.82 4.58
C MET A 109 1.69 3.35 5.84
N ARG A 110 1.94 4.00 6.99
CA ARG A 110 1.25 3.67 8.25
C ARG A 110 -0.27 3.74 8.13
N LYS A 111 -0.80 4.69 7.36
CA LYS A 111 -2.25 4.80 7.09
C LYS A 111 -2.78 3.72 6.15
N LEU A 112 -1.93 3.11 5.33
CA LEU A 112 -2.28 1.99 4.44
C LEU A 112 -2.26 0.65 5.20
N THR A 113 -1.36 0.50 6.17
CA THR A 113 -1.22 -0.71 6.99
C THR A 113 -2.26 -0.78 8.13
N ASP A 114 -2.91 0.33 8.49
CA ASP A 114 -3.90 0.34 9.58
C ASP A 114 -5.13 -0.55 9.24
N PRO A 115 -5.36 -1.65 10.00
CA PRO A 115 -6.44 -2.59 9.73
C PRO A 115 -7.84 -1.96 9.83
N ARG A 116 -8.00 -0.87 10.60
CA ARG A 116 -9.29 -0.16 10.73
C ARG A 116 -9.75 0.45 9.41
N ARG A 117 -8.83 0.78 8.51
CA ARG A 117 -9.14 1.40 7.21
C ARG A 117 -9.62 0.38 6.17
N ASN A 118 -9.20 -0.87 6.30
CA ASN A 118 -9.62 -1.95 5.40
C ASN A 118 -11.05 -2.42 5.67
N MET A 119 -11.58 -2.25 6.89
CA MET A 119 -12.97 -2.61 7.22
C MET A 119 -14.01 -1.63 6.67
N LEU A 120 -13.69 -0.34 6.56
CA LEU A 120 -14.65 0.70 6.17
C LEU A 120 -15.03 0.66 4.68
N LYS A 121 -14.16 0.12 3.80
CA LYS A 121 -14.47 0.01 2.36
C LYS A 121 -15.50 -1.08 2.05
N THR A 122 -15.66 -2.07 2.93
CA THR A 122 -16.59 -3.21 2.70
C THR A 122 -18.02 -2.91 3.18
N GLN A 123 -18.22 -1.95 4.07
CA GLN A 123 -19.55 -1.65 4.63
C GLN A 123 -20.40 -0.68 3.80
N SER A 124 -19.80 0.07 2.86
CA SER A 124 -20.51 1.13 2.13
C SER A 124 -21.53 0.62 1.10
N ARG A 125 -21.57 -0.68 0.79
CA ARG A 125 -22.56 -1.26 -0.16
C ARG A 125 -23.83 -1.85 0.48
N ARG A 126 -23.99 -1.82 1.81
CA ARG A 126 -25.10 -2.54 2.49
C ARG A 126 -26.21 -1.66 3.07
N THR A 127 -26.13 -0.32 3.03
CA THR A 127 -27.08 0.53 3.77
C THR A 127 -28.12 1.28 2.92
N SER A 128 -28.23 1.04 1.61
CA SER A 128 -29.23 1.75 0.78
C SER A 128 -30.61 1.09 0.67
N VAL A 129 -30.86 -0.07 1.29
CA VAL A 129 -32.17 -0.79 1.15
C VAL A 129 -33.01 -0.81 2.44
N ALA A 130 -32.49 -0.32 3.58
CA ALA A 130 -33.18 -0.45 4.87
C ALA A 130 -33.99 0.78 5.33
N LYS A 131 -34.12 1.84 4.51
CA LYS A 131 -34.71 3.13 4.95
C LYS A 131 -35.97 3.56 4.18
N GLN A 132 -36.80 2.62 3.73
CA GLN A 132 -38.04 2.92 2.99
C GLN A 132 -39.28 2.14 3.47
N ARG A 133 -39.37 1.72 4.75
CA ARG A 133 -40.55 0.95 5.24
C ARG A 133 -41.18 1.42 6.55
N GLN A 134 -40.93 2.63 7.03
CA GLN A 134 -41.61 3.11 8.24
C GLN A 134 -42.01 4.58 8.10
N ARG A 135 -43.12 4.80 7.39
CA ARG A 135 -43.99 5.98 7.54
C ARG A 135 -45.43 5.51 7.46
N GLN A 136 -45.86 4.79 8.47
CA GLN A 136 -47.27 4.64 8.81
C GLN A 136 -47.35 4.03 10.20
N CYS A 137 -48.41 4.40 10.94
CA CYS A 137 -48.72 4.06 12.33
C CYS A 137 -48.02 5.03 13.32
N ASP A 138 -48.69 5.81 14.17
CA ASP A 138 -50.10 5.90 14.56
C ASP A 138 -50.38 7.34 15.05
N ASP A 139 -51.59 7.83 14.71
CA ASP A 139 -52.33 8.80 15.52
C ASP A 139 -52.58 8.16 16.89
N ASP A 140 -52.25 8.84 17.98
CA ASP A 140 -53.14 8.92 19.15
C ASP A 140 -52.58 9.92 20.16
N GLN A 141 -53.51 10.79 20.56
CA GLN A 141 -53.38 11.89 21.48
C GLN A 141 -53.55 11.34 22.90
N ASP A 142 -52.68 11.68 23.85
CA ASP A 142 -53.02 11.54 25.26
C ASP A 142 -52.36 12.62 26.11
N ASP A 143 -53.19 13.08 27.05
CA ASP A 143 -53.11 14.29 27.83
C ASP A 143 -52.07 14.24 28.94
N GLY A 144 -51.88 15.40 29.56
CA GLY A 144 -50.78 15.71 30.46
C GLY A 144 -50.61 14.82 31.69
N ASP A 145 -49.39 14.82 32.20
CA ASP A 145 -49.17 15.14 33.61
C ASP A 145 -47.72 15.64 33.83
N GLU A 146 -47.66 16.90 34.27
CA GLU A 146 -46.65 17.49 35.18
C GLU A 146 -46.53 16.58 36.43
N PRO A 147 -45.49 16.59 37.32
CA PRO A 147 -44.50 17.65 37.54
C PRO A 147 -43.10 17.20 38.03
N ALA A 148 -42.30 18.22 38.39
CA ALA A 148 -41.30 18.28 39.47
C ALA A 148 -39.91 17.61 39.28
N GLN A 149 -38.87 18.41 39.05
CA GLN A 149 -37.92 18.98 40.04
C GLN A 149 -36.76 18.01 40.42
N VAL A 150 -35.56 18.22 39.86
CA VAL A 150 -34.33 18.84 40.44
C VAL A 150 -33.32 17.79 41.01
N PRO A 151 -32.06 18.17 41.35
CA PRO A 151 -30.83 17.91 40.58
C PRO A 151 -29.86 17.03 41.42
N VAL A 152 -28.53 17.17 41.23
CA VAL A 152 -27.39 16.63 42.03
C VAL A 152 -26.87 15.27 41.52
N ASP A 153 -25.58 14.92 41.42
CA ASP A 153 -24.25 15.53 41.56
C ASP A 153 -23.25 14.41 41.15
N ALA A 154 -21.96 14.73 41.09
CA ALA A 154 -20.80 13.87 41.22
C ALA A 154 -20.21 13.20 39.95
N SER A 155 -19.47 14.03 39.22
CA SER A 155 -17.98 14.02 39.12
C SER A 155 -17.18 12.72 38.82
N PRO A 156 -16.00 12.87 38.18
CA PRO A 156 -15.25 11.82 37.50
C PRO A 156 -14.20 11.18 38.40
N PHE A 157 -13.98 9.87 38.24
CA PHE A 157 -12.77 9.21 38.71
C PHE A 157 -11.95 8.74 37.51
N ALA A 158 -10.92 9.49 37.18
CA ALA A 158 -9.84 9.06 36.30
C ALA A 158 -8.80 8.28 37.15
N PRO A 159 -8.30 7.12 36.70
CA PRO A 159 -7.22 6.44 37.40
C PRO A 159 -5.85 7.06 37.06
N ASP A 160 -5.06 7.30 38.11
CA ASP A 160 -3.66 7.73 38.08
C ASP A 160 -2.76 6.69 37.39
N TYR A 161 -2.12 7.07 36.28
CA TYR A 161 -1.00 6.31 35.72
C TYR A 161 0.31 6.74 36.40
N VAL A 162 0.72 5.95 37.39
CA VAL A 162 2.07 5.99 37.97
C VAL A 162 3.09 5.61 36.90
N THR A 163 3.90 6.59 36.50
CA THR A 163 5.04 6.39 35.59
C THR A 163 6.25 5.94 36.42
N LYS A 164 6.77 4.74 36.18
CA LYS A 164 8.09 4.32 36.70
C LYS A 164 9.14 4.49 35.61
N PRO A 165 10.28 5.17 35.87
CA PRO A 165 11.40 5.20 34.96
C PRO A 165 12.23 3.92 35.07
N THR A 166 12.36 3.19 33.96
CA THR A 166 13.32 2.08 33.83
C THR A 166 14.70 2.66 33.56
N SER A 167 15.55 2.61 34.58
CA SER A 167 16.96 3.02 34.50
C SER A 167 17.78 1.89 33.86
N TYR A 168 18.34 2.14 32.68
CA TYR A 168 19.28 1.23 32.02
C TYR A 168 20.70 1.56 32.49
N ARG A 169 21.26 0.66 33.30
CA ARG A 169 22.66 0.69 33.73
C ARG A 169 23.52 0.05 32.65
N LEU A 170 24.25 0.86 31.90
CA LEU A 170 25.35 0.42 31.05
C LEU A 170 26.52 -0.01 31.94
N GLN A 171 26.99 -1.24 31.80
CA GLN A 171 28.31 -1.65 32.28
C GLN A 171 29.22 -1.76 31.06
N LEU A 172 30.33 -1.04 31.17
CA LEU A 172 31.51 -1.05 30.30
C LEU A 172 32.21 -2.41 30.34
#